data_AF-A0A1H1G7M2-F1
#
_entry.id   AF-A0A1H1G7M2-F1
#
_cell.length_a   1.000
_cell.length_b   1.000
_cell.length_c   1.000
_cell.angle_alpha   90.00
_cell.angle_beta   90.00
_cell.angle_gamma   90.00
#
_symmetry.space_group_name_H-M   'P 1'
#
loop_
_entity.id
_entity.type
_entity.pdbx_description
1 polymer ?
#
loop_
_entity_poly.entity_id
_entity_poly.type
_entity_poly.pdbx_seq_one_letter_code
_entity_poly.pdbx_strand_id
1 'polypeptide(L)'
;MTDDTTTYDGDVTLNGSERPPVELLDPADVFVTTNSVGGDFAVRNAEYVFTHQSIDVERPDERGDAETTIGGSLEDGYVEQVDGDVVVTDAEDVFVAAEAAEGEFSAPGAENVYADDVSPTASPEEYDVSTVGWRQSATATDPTTGVYAVGMDHEIELTKARRNLELYLVGHGHDVRVEGRDADVTVHFVGYDNTVRVGPYLSADVASETGFDNEIDAAPYPAEDLVEMSRSEAYSNAGFGRRKVTFQEPTDDEEWCPNCGQAADAVIERHQMEAFFLFGYPVWTYDRSTNPACECEHCSPNAVHAELSPEERRSVLD
;
A
#
# COMPACT_ATOMS: atom_id res chain seq x y z
N MET A 1 13.16 44.44 11.57
CA MET A 1 12.59 43.36 12.39
C MET A 1 13.70 42.79 13.26
N THR A 2 13.37 41.99 14.26
CA THR A 2 14.35 41.13 14.93
C THR A 2 14.08 39.74 14.39
N ASP A 3 14.98 39.29 13.51
CA ASP A 3 14.98 37.94 12.96
C ASP A 3 15.31 36.99 14.12
N ASP A 4 14.37 36.09 14.43
CA ASP A 4 14.57 35.10 15.49
C ASP A 4 15.26 33.87 14.88
N THR A 5 16.59 33.85 14.97
CA THR A 5 17.38 32.65 14.62
C THR A 5 17.46 31.72 15.83
N THR A 6 17.01 30.49 15.67
CA THR A 6 17.09 29.43 16.68
C THR A 6 17.87 28.24 16.14
N THR A 7 18.69 27.62 17.00
CA THR A 7 19.52 26.47 16.63
C THR A 7 19.09 25.22 17.40
N TYR A 8 18.92 24.11 16.69
CA TYR A 8 18.57 22.79 17.26
C TYR A 8 19.58 21.71 16.84
N ASP A 9 19.46 20.55 17.48
CA ASP A 9 20.25 19.34 17.24
C ASP A 9 19.26 18.16 17.21
N GLY A 10 19.20 17.43 16.10
CA GLY A 10 18.20 16.40 15.81
C GLY A 10 16.92 16.95 15.17
N ASP A 11 15.82 16.22 15.33
CA ASP A 11 14.55 16.50 14.66
C ASP A 11 13.87 17.78 15.14
N VAL A 12 13.19 18.47 14.22
CA VAL A 12 12.37 19.65 14.50
C VAL A 12 10.97 19.49 13.92
N THR A 13 9.97 19.98 14.66
CA THR A 13 8.57 19.97 14.23
C THR A 13 8.03 21.40 14.23
N LEU A 14 7.49 21.84 13.10
CA LEU A 14 6.74 23.09 12.97
C LEU A 14 5.26 22.83 13.20
N ASN A 15 4.71 23.44 14.24
CA ASN A 15 3.34 23.22 14.71
C ASN A 15 2.56 24.53 14.97
N GLY A 16 3.05 25.64 14.43
CA GLY A 16 2.40 26.96 14.47
C GLY A 16 2.85 27.81 15.65
N SER A 17 3.93 27.43 16.33
CA SER A 17 4.51 28.24 17.41
C SER A 17 5.42 29.36 16.89
N GLU A 18 5.86 29.20 15.64
CA GLU A 18 6.79 30.05 14.92
C GLU A 18 6.08 31.26 14.28
N ARG A 19 6.83 32.32 14.00
CA ARG A 19 6.30 33.50 13.31
C ARG A 19 6.64 33.40 11.82
N PRO A 20 5.65 33.26 10.91
CA PRO A 20 5.90 33.15 9.48
C PRO A 20 6.35 34.50 8.86
N PRO A 21 7.13 34.49 7.76
CA PRO A 21 7.66 33.32 7.08
C PRO A 21 8.69 32.55 7.93
N VAL A 22 8.62 31.22 7.91
CA VAL A 22 9.52 30.33 8.65
C VAL A 22 10.51 29.68 7.68
N GLU A 23 11.79 29.70 8.01
CA GLU A 23 12.85 29.01 7.25
C GLU A 23 13.43 27.84 8.05
N LEU A 24 13.46 26.65 7.43
CA LEU A 24 14.28 25.51 7.84
C LEU A 24 15.56 25.50 7.00
N LEU A 25 16.72 25.57 7.65
CA LEU A 25 18.03 25.66 7.00
C LEU A 25 18.86 24.40 7.25
N ASP A 26 19.31 23.77 6.16
CA ASP A 26 20.24 22.63 6.14
C ASP A 26 19.74 21.39 6.94
N PRO A 27 18.46 20.96 6.83
CA PRO A 27 18.02 19.65 7.33
C PRO A 27 18.47 18.52 6.39
N ALA A 28 18.60 17.29 6.89
CA ALA A 28 18.76 16.14 6.01
C ALA A 28 17.45 15.91 5.24
N ASP A 29 16.38 15.59 5.96
CA ASP A 29 15.07 15.28 5.37
C ASP A 29 14.00 16.25 5.84
N VAL A 30 13.06 16.63 4.97
CA VAL A 30 11.87 17.42 5.34
C VAL A 30 10.60 16.76 4.87
N PHE A 31 9.68 16.54 5.80
CA PHE A 31 8.38 15.95 5.55
C PHE A 31 7.27 16.99 5.78
N VAL A 32 6.48 17.25 4.74
CA VAL A 32 5.42 18.26 4.76
C VAL A 32 4.07 17.57 4.66
N THR A 33 3.27 17.64 5.73
CA THR A 33 1.97 16.95 5.77
C THR A 33 0.92 17.71 4.95
N THR A 34 -0.14 17.00 4.56
CA THR A 34 -1.37 17.56 3.97
C THR A 34 -1.91 18.70 4.83
N ASN A 35 -2.32 19.82 4.21
CA ASN A 35 -2.88 21.01 4.86
C ASN A 35 -1.98 21.63 5.97
N SER A 36 -0.66 21.55 5.84
CA SER A 36 0.27 22.04 6.86
C SER A 36 0.73 23.48 6.68
N VAL A 37 0.74 24.02 5.46
CA VAL A 37 1.24 25.37 5.17
C VAL A 37 0.09 26.27 4.72
N GLY A 38 -0.29 27.23 5.56
CA GLY A 38 -1.37 28.19 5.26
C GLY A 38 -0.99 29.29 4.27
N GLY A 39 0.26 29.34 3.82
CA GLY A 39 0.78 30.29 2.83
C GLY A 39 1.46 29.60 1.65
N ASP A 40 2.45 30.28 1.08
CA ASP A 40 3.27 29.74 -0.01
C ASP A 40 4.40 28.86 0.56
N PHE A 41 4.76 27.80 -0.17
CA PHE A 41 5.83 26.86 0.22
C PHE A 41 6.98 26.85 -0.80
N ALA A 42 8.24 26.91 -0.35
CA ALA A 42 9.39 26.84 -1.25
C ALA A 42 10.49 25.94 -0.72
N VAL A 43 11.11 25.23 -1.66
CA VAL A 43 12.28 24.40 -1.43
C VAL A 43 13.42 24.95 -2.27
N ARG A 44 14.46 25.47 -1.63
CA ARG A 44 15.62 26.07 -2.29
C ARG A 44 16.77 25.07 -2.26
N ASN A 45 17.28 24.74 -3.45
CA ASN A 45 18.54 24.00 -3.60
C ASN A 45 18.57 22.65 -2.88
N ALA A 46 17.46 21.90 -2.92
CA ALA A 46 17.42 20.53 -2.39
C ALA A 46 18.00 19.51 -3.38
N GLU A 47 18.50 18.37 -2.90
CA GLU A 47 18.95 17.29 -3.79
C GLU A 47 17.74 16.62 -4.46
N TYR A 48 16.72 16.25 -3.67
CA TYR A 48 15.49 15.64 -4.16
C TYR A 48 14.23 16.31 -3.61
N VAL A 49 13.22 16.44 -4.48
CA VAL A 49 11.87 16.83 -4.10
C VAL A 49 10.88 15.80 -4.63
N PHE A 50 10.12 15.17 -3.74
CA PHE A 50 9.06 14.22 -4.04
C PHE A 50 7.71 14.85 -3.68
N THR A 51 6.75 14.90 -4.61
CA THR A 51 5.51 15.64 -4.35
C THR A 51 4.28 15.17 -5.11
N HIS A 52 3.14 15.17 -4.43
CA HIS A 52 1.80 15.17 -5.06
C HIS A 52 1.16 16.56 -5.14
N GLN A 53 1.87 17.60 -4.73
CA GLN A 53 1.42 18.98 -4.88
C GLN A 53 1.92 19.55 -6.21
N SER A 54 1.03 20.27 -6.91
CA SER A 54 1.41 21.02 -8.11
C SER A 54 2.56 21.99 -7.81
N ILE A 55 3.65 21.87 -8.57
CA ILE A 55 4.91 22.57 -8.33
C ILE A 55 5.35 23.41 -9.54
N ASP A 56 5.90 24.60 -9.28
CA ASP A 56 6.58 25.44 -10.26
C ASP A 56 8.09 25.50 -9.97
N VAL A 57 8.88 24.74 -10.71
CA VAL A 57 10.34 24.62 -10.53
C VAL A 57 11.12 25.81 -11.13
N GLU A 58 10.52 26.56 -12.05
CA GLU A 58 11.18 27.70 -12.70
C GLU A 58 10.92 29.01 -11.98
N ARG A 59 9.90 29.03 -11.11
CA ARG A 59 9.54 30.21 -10.33
C ARG A 59 10.63 30.58 -9.34
N PRO A 60 11.16 31.81 -9.41
CA PRO A 60 12.03 32.31 -8.36
C PRO A 60 11.24 32.48 -7.08
N ASP A 61 11.86 32.18 -5.95
CA ASP A 61 11.29 32.52 -4.66
C ASP A 61 11.38 34.06 -4.48
N GLU A 62 10.23 34.72 -4.55
CA GLU A 62 10.10 36.17 -4.36
C GLU A 62 9.71 36.55 -2.93
N ARG A 63 9.68 35.59 -1.99
CA ARG A 63 9.31 35.86 -0.60
C ARG A 63 10.35 36.73 0.08
N GLY A 64 9.87 37.51 1.06
CA GLY A 64 10.71 38.35 1.91
C GLY A 64 11.64 37.53 2.81
N ASP A 65 12.48 38.24 3.57
CA ASP A 65 13.32 37.62 4.59
C ASP A 65 12.45 36.86 5.62
N ALA A 66 12.94 35.69 6.09
CA ALA A 66 12.24 34.90 7.09
C ALA A 66 12.19 35.64 8.44
N GLU A 67 11.03 35.61 9.10
CA GLU A 67 10.86 36.19 10.44
C GLU A 67 11.38 35.23 11.52
N THR A 68 11.30 33.92 11.25
CA THR A 68 11.86 32.85 12.09
C THR A 68 12.77 31.97 11.23
N THR A 69 14.03 31.80 11.63
CA THR A 69 14.95 30.85 10.99
C THR A 69 15.35 29.77 11.98
N ILE A 70 15.18 28.52 11.59
CA ILE A 70 15.52 27.32 12.35
C ILE A 70 16.65 26.62 11.59
N GLY A 71 17.80 26.47 12.25
CA GLY A 71 18.95 25.75 11.69
C GLY A 71 19.70 24.99 12.77
N GLY A 72 20.93 24.56 12.49
CA GLY A 72 21.77 23.84 13.44
C GLY A 72 22.33 22.56 12.83
N SER A 73 22.27 21.46 13.58
CA SER A 73 22.56 20.12 13.07
C SER A 73 21.23 19.37 13.03
N LEU A 74 20.39 19.77 12.08
CA LEU A 74 19.05 19.22 11.94
C LEU A 74 19.16 17.86 11.24
N GLU A 75 18.54 16.85 11.83
CA GLU A 75 18.34 15.55 11.16
C GLU A 75 17.09 15.70 10.29
N ASP A 76 15.90 15.62 10.89
CA ASP A 76 14.63 15.73 10.16
C ASP A 76 13.85 17.01 10.48
N GLY A 77 13.12 17.53 9.49
CA GLY A 77 12.10 18.57 9.64
C GLY A 77 10.70 18.04 9.37
N TYR A 78 9.78 18.22 10.32
CA TYR A 78 8.36 17.86 10.16
C TYR A 78 7.51 19.14 10.13
N VAL A 79 6.87 19.41 8.99
CA VAL A 79 5.97 20.56 8.83
C VAL A 79 4.54 20.05 8.97
N GLU A 80 3.97 20.20 10.16
CA GLU A 80 2.62 19.74 10.48
C GLU A 80 1.60 20.88 10.46
N GLN A 81 2.00 22.08 10.90
CA GLN A 81 1.15 23.27 10.85
C GLN A 81 1.98 24.56 10.89
N VAL A 82 1.76 25.46 9.94
CA VAL A 82 2.30 26.83 9.90
C VAL A 82 1.25 27.75 9.27
N ASP A 83 0.84 28.82 9.96
CA ASP A 83 -0.22 29.74 9.52
C ASP A 83 0.18 30.68 8.35
N GLY A 84 1.35 30.49 7.74
CA GLY A 84 1.89 31.33 6.68
C GLY A 84 3.01 30.65 5.91
N ASP A 85 3.86 31.44 5.27
CA ASP A 85 4.84 30.91 4.32
C ASP A 85 5.94 30.07 5.00
N VAL A 86 6.38 29.02 4.30
CA VAL A 86 7.48 28.14 4.71
C VAL A 86 8.54 28.09 3.61
N VAL A 87 9.81 28.17 4.01
CA VAL A 87 10.97 28.00 3.16
C VAL A 87 11.84 26.89 3.73
N VAL A 88 12.24 25.95 2.89
CA VAL A 88 13.25 24.92 3.19
C VAL A 88 14.45 25.24 2.31
N THR A 89 15.63 25.39 2.91
CA THR A 89 16.86 25.76 2.20
C THR A 89 17.92 24.71 2.43
N ASP A 90 18.55 24.23 1.34
CA ASP A 90 19.67 23.29 1.33
C ASP A 90 19.35 21.95 2.03
N ALA A 91 18.12 21.43 1.87
CA ALA A 91 17.77 20.08 2.36
C ALA A 91 18.36 18.99 1.45
N GLU A 92 18.65 17.80 1.97
CA GLU A 92 18.96 16.64 1.11
C GLU A 92 17.67 16.22 0.38
N ASP A 93 16.66 15.74 1.12
CA ASP A 93 15.37 15.31 0.56
C ASP A 93 14.18 16.08 1.13
N VAL A 94 13.19 16.36 0.27
CA VAL A 94 11.91 16.96 0.67
C VAL A 94 10.72 16.15 0.15
N PHE A 95 9.88 15.69 1.06
CA PHE A 95 8.69 14.90 0.80
C PHE A 95 7.44 15.72 1.08
N VAL A 96 6.63 15.96 0.05
CA VAL A 96 5.52 16.91 0.10
C VAL A 96 4.22 16.21 -0.21
N ALA A 97 3.37 16.07 0.81
CA ALA A 97 2.06 15.48 0.65
C ALA A 97 1.16 16.30 -0.30
N ALA A 98 0.09 15.67 -0.79
CA ALA A 98 -0.95 16.33 -1.54
C ALA A 98 -1.57 17.44 -0.69
N GLU A 99 -1.94 18.55 -1.34
CA GLU A 99 -2.55 19.72 -0.67
C GLU A 99 -1.75 20.20 0.57
N ALA A 100 -0.42 20.04 0.58
CA ALA A 100 0.42 20.44 1.71
C ALA A 100 0.39 21.95 1.98
N ALA A 101 0.37 22.77 0.92
CA ALA A 101 0.28 24.23 1.01
C ALA A 101 -0.97 24.80 0.34
N GLU A 102 -1.64 25.74 1.01
CA GLU A 102 -2.79 26.48 0.47
C GLU A 102 -2.39 27.43 -0.67
N GLY A 103 -1.15 27.96 -0.60
CA GLY A 103 -0.57 28.86 -1.57
C GLY A 103 0.21 28.15 -2.67
N GLU A 104 1.17 28.86 -3.25
CA GLU A 104 1.99 28.38 -4.35
C GLU A 104 3.19 27.59 -3.85
N PHE A 105 3.48 26.46 -4.53
CA PHE A 105 4.65 25.64 -4.26
C PHE A 105 5.70 25.78 -5.36
N SER A 106 6.94 26.09 -4.98
CA SER A 106 8.09 26.20 -5.89
C SER A 106 9.32 25.48 -5.37
N ALA A 107 10.12 24.87 -6.25
CA ALA A 107 11.41 24.27 -5.86
C ALA A 107 12.59 24.79 -6.71
N PRO A 108 12.94 26.09 -6.61
CA PRO A 108 14.03 26.65 -7.38
C PRO A 108 15.38 26.02 -7.01
N GLY A 109 16.06 25.49 -8.01
CA GLY A 109 17.41 24.93 -7.86
C GLY A 109 17.45 23.51 -7.29
N ALA A 110 16.31 22.84 -7.12
CA ALA A 110 16.31 21.41 -6.79
C ALA A 110 17.03 20.60 -7.89
N GLU A 111 17.89 19.65 -7.50
CA GLU A 111 18.63 18.84 -8.47
C GLU A 111 17.72 17.86 -9.20
N ASN A 112 16.80 17.23 -8.47
CA ASN A 112 15.82 16.28 -8.98
C ASN A 112 14.43 16.55 -8.40
N VAL A 113 13.40 16.46 -9.25
CA VAL A 113 12.00 16.63 -8.85
C VAL A 113 11.16 15.49 -9.42
N TYR A 114 10.50 14.76 -8.53
CA TYR A 114 9.52 13.72 -8.84
C TYR A 114 8.13 14.24 -8.45
N ALA A 115 7.25 14.41 -9.44
CA ALA A 115 5.93 14.97 -9.23
C ALA A 115 4.87 14.23 -10.05
N ASP A 116 3.69 14.08 -9.45
CA ASP A 116 2.46 13.56 -10.07
C ASP A 116 1.27 14.35 -9.51
N ASP A 117 0.19 14.47 -10.28
CA ASP A 117 -1.03 15.18 -9.89
C ASP A 117 -2.15 14.23 -9.41
N VAL A 118 -1.87 12.93 -9.33
CA VAL A 118 -2.76 11.93 -8.74
C VAL A 118 -2.68 11.98 -7.21
N SER A 119 -3.72 12.53 -6.61
CA SER A 119 -3.86 12.66 -5.14
C SER A 119 -4.69 11.52 -4.53
N PRO A 120 -4.47 11.18 -3.25
CA PRO A 120 -5.37 10.32 -2.49
C PRO A 120 -6.79 10.88 -2.44
N THR A 121 -7.76 10.02 -2.20
CA THR A 121 -9.18 10.39 -2.14
C THR A 121 -9.66 10.76 -0.74
N ALA A 122 -9.04 10.19 0.31
CA ALA A 122 -9.40 10.45 1.70
C ALA A 122 -8.58 11.60 2.30
N SER A 123 -9.18 12.37 3.22
CA SER A 123 -8.43 13.32 4.03
C SER A 123 -7.69 12.62 5.17
N PRO A 124 -6.61 13.22 5.73
CA PRO A 124 -5.84 12.62 6.82
C PRO A 124 -6.67 12.11 8.01
N GLU A 125 -7.73 12.83 8.41
CA GLU A 125 -8.60 12.42 9.52
C GLU A 125 -9.57 11.27 9.21
N GLU A 126 -9.72 10.88 7.94
CA GLU A 126 -10.59 9.79 7.51
C GLU A 126 -9.90 8.43 7.54
N TYR A 127 -8.56 8.39 7.54
CA TYR A 127 -7.79 7.16 7.60
C TYR A 127 -7.91 6.46 8.96
N ASP A 128 -7.85 5.13 8.95
CA ASP A 128 -7.89 4.34 10.19
C ASP A 128 -6.57 4.48 10.98
N VAL A 129 -5.47 4.75 10.27
CA VAL A 129 -4.14 5.01 10.82
C VAL A 129 -3.60 6.30 10.20
N SER A 130 -3.19 7.23 11.04
CA SER A 130 -2.47 8.45 10.66
C SER A 130 -1.23 8.60 11.53
N THR A 131 -0.04 8.56 10.96
CA THR A 131 1.24 8.66 11.67
C THR A 131 2.16 9.70 11.04
N VAL A 132 2.85 10.47 11.88
CA VAL A 132 3.87 11.44 11.47
C VAL A 132 5.12 11.25 12.35
N GLY A 133 6.31 11.29 11.76
CA GLY A 133 7.58 11.26 12.51
C GLY A 133 8.54 10.16 12.08
N TRP A 134 9.61 9.97 12.85
CA TRP A 134 10.55 8.86 12.70
C TRP A 134 10.06 7.62 13.46
N ARG A 135 10.22 6.43 12.86
CA ARG A 135 10.01 5.13 13.50
C ARG A 135 8.67 4.96 14.22
N GLN A 136 7.61 5.43 13.57
CA GLN A 136 6.26 5.23 14.11
C GLN A 136 5.82 3.78 13.94
N SER A 137 4.95 3.33 14.84
CA SER A 137 4.32 2.01 14.72
C SER A 137 2.83 2.11 14.99
N ALA A 138 2.03 1.43 14.19
CA ALA A 138 0.57 1.46 14.30
C ALA A 138 -0.08 0.15 13.85
N THR A 139 -1.28 -0.11 14.37
CA THR A 139 -2.06 -1.30 14.00
C THR A 139 -3.54 -0.95 13.93
N ALA A 140 -4.24 -1.44 12.92
CA ALA A 140 -5.71 -1.41 12.88
C ALA A 140 -6.30 -2.79 12.55
N THR A 141 -7.53 -3.01 12.98
CA THR A 141 -8.29 -4.25 12.75
C THR A 141 -9.63 -3.91 12.13
N ASP A 142 -10.00 -4.60 11.05
CA ASP A 142 -11.19 -4.32 10.23
C ASP A 142 -11.22 -2.85 9.75
N PRO A 143 -10.13 -2.36 9.10
CA PRO A 143 -10.03 -0.97 8.63
C PRO A 143 -11.05 -0.68 7.53
N THR A 144 -11.38 0.59 7.38
CA THR A 144 -12.41 1.07 6.45
C THR A 144 -11.92 1.99 5.35
N THR A 145 -10.81 2.70 5.59
CA THR A 145 -10.23 3.70 4.69
C THR A 145 -8.78 3.37 4.37
N GLY A 146 -7.93 3.06 5.37
CA GLY A 146 -6.54 2.67 5.17
C GLY A 146 -5.53 3.46 6.02
N VAL A 147 -4.41 3.89 5.41
CA VAL A 147 -3.25 4.48 6.09
C VAL A 147 -2.85 5.81 5.48
N TYR A 148 -2.52 6.77 6.34
CA TYR A 148 -1.74 7.96 6.02
C TYR A 148 -0.47 7.98 6.87
N ALA A 149 0.70 7.90 6.25
CA ALA A 149 1.98 7.85 6.93
C ALA A 149 2.91 8.90 6.34
N VAL A 150 3.50 9.73 7.22
CA VAL A 150 4.45 10.78 6.83
C VAL A 150 5.73 10.67 7.67
N GLY A 151 6.90 10.55 7.06
CA GLY A 151 8.19 10.49 7.76
C GLY A 151 9.05 9.30 7.34
N MET A 152 9.80 8.74 8.27
CA MET A 152 10.76 7.67 7.98
C MET A 152 10.53 6.42 8.85
N ASP A 153 10.72 5.23 8.27
CA ASP A 153 10.80 3.95 8.99
C ASP A 153 9.52 3.56 9.77
N HIS A 154 8.33 3.80 9.20
CA HIS A 154 7.08 3.42 9.88
C HIS A 154 6.79 1.93 9.74
N GLU A 155 6.35 1.27 10.80
CA GLU A 155 5.88 -0.13 10.79
C GLU A 155 4.37 -0.19 11.05
N ILE A 156 3.57 -0.55 10.04
CA ILE A 156 2.11 -0.46 10.11
C ILE A 156 1.46 -1.79 9.76
N GLU A 157 0.59 -2.30 10.65
CA GLU A 157 -0.14 -3.56 10.44
C GLU A 157 -1.66 -3.33 10.33
N LEU A 158 -2.24 -3.68 9.19
CA LEU A 158 -3.68 -3.72 8.98
C LEU A 158 -4.15 -5.17 8.93
N THR A 159 -5.09 -5.55 9.79
CA THR A 159 -5.60 -6.93 9.85
C THR A 159 -7.10 -7.00 9.60
N LYS A 160 -7.55 -8.13 9.05
CA LYS A 160 -8.97 -8.38 8.73
C LYS A 160 -9.57 -7.34 7.80
N ALA A 161 -8.83 -6.81 6.84
CA ALA A 161 -9.39 -5.95 5.80
C ALA A 161 -10.50 -6.70 5.03
N ARG A 162 -11.63 -6.00 4.80
CA ARG A 162 -12.82 -6.49 4.09
C ARG A 162 -13.40 -5.45 3.12
N ARG A 163 -12.74 -4.31 3.00
CA ARG A 163 -13.11 -3.17 2.18
C ARG A 163 -11.87 -2.66 1.49
N ASN A 164 -12.08 -1.99 0.36
CA ASN A 164 -10.98 -1.40 -0.37
C ASN A 164 -10.30 -0.35 0.51
N LEU A 165 -8.97 -0.36 0.50
CA LEU A 165 -8.13 0.49 1.33
C LEU A 165 -7.25 1.36 0.44
N GLU A 166 -7.00 2.57 0.91
CA GLU A 166 -6.04 3.51 0.32
C GLU A 166 -4.86 3.66 1.30
N LEU A 167 -3.64 3.47 0.81
CA LEU A 167 -2.41 3.69 1.56
C LEU A 167 -1.69 4.88 0.96
N TYR A 168 -1.56 5.95 1.74
CA TYR A 168 -0.81 7.13 1.35
C TYR A 168 0.46 7.27 2.17
N LEU A 169 1.60 7.03 1.53
CA LEU A 169 2.91 6.90 2.17
C LEU A 169 3.84 8.01 1.67
N VAL A 170 4.21 8.93 2.55
CA VAL A 170 5.01 10.13 2.25
C VAL A 170 6.31 10.09 3.05
N GLY A 171 7.41 9.80 2.37
CA GLY A 171 8.71 9.60 2.98
C GLY A 171 9.35 8.30 2.52
N HIS A 172 10.15 7.68 3.40
CA HIS A 172 10.95 6.53 3.01
C HIS A 172 11.10 5.48 4.12
N GLY A 173 11.41 4.25 3.70
CA GLY A 173 11.60 3.12 4.62
C GLY A 173 10.32 2.62 5.31
N HIS A 174 9.14 3.04 4.85
CA HIS A 174 7.88 2.53 5.41
C HIS A 174 7.71 1.04 5.12
N ASP A 175 7.21 0.31 6.11
CA ASP A 175 6.90 -1.11 6.07
C ASP A 175 5.44 -1.32 6.48
N VAL A 176 4.57 -1.55 5.49
CA VAL A 176 3.13 -1.68 5.72
C VAL A 176 2.67 -3.09 5.38
N ARG A 177 2.07 -3.80 6.33
CA ARG A 177 1.50 -5.14 6.13
C ARG A 177 -0.02 -5.08 6.15
N VAL A 178 -0.67 -5.55 5.10
CA VAL A 178 -2.13 -5.62 4.98
C VAL A 178 -2.60 -7.06 4.85
N GLU A 179 -3.37 -7.54 5.82
CA GLU A 179 -4.00 -8.85 5.81
C GLU A 179 -5.52 -8.72 5.79
N GLY A 180 -6.17 -9.52 4.94
CA GLY A 180 -7.60 -9.39 4.72
C GLY A 180 -8.14 -10.45 3.76
N ARG A 181 -9.31 -10.16 3.19
CA ARG A 181 -9.91 -10.93 2.10
C ARG A 181 -10.89 -10.04 1.35
N ASP A 182 -11.07 -10.32 0.06
CA ASP A 182 -12.09 -9.72 -0.80
C ASP A 182 -12.03 -8.17 -0.80
N ALA A 183 -10.82 -7.61 -0.89
CA ALA A 183 -10.59 -6.17 -0.92
C ALA A 183 -9.37 -5.79 -1.77
N ASP A 184 -9.45 -4.62 -2.39
CA ASP A 184 -8.36 -4.01 -3.16
C ASP A 184 -7.57 -3.01 -2.30
N VAL A 185 -6.25 -2.99 -2.42
CA VAL A 185 -5.35 -2.02 -1.78
C VAL A 185 -4.79 -1.08 -2.84
N THR A 186 -5.17 0.20 -2.77
CA THR A 186 -4.63 1.25 -3.63
C THR A 186 -3.50 1.96 -2.91
N VAL A 187 -2.33 2.07 -3.54
CA VAL A 187 -1.14 2.66 -2.91
C VAL A 187 -0.69 3.92 -3.65
N HIS A 188 -0.37 4.96 -2.88
CA HIS A 188 0.22 6.22 -3.32
C HIS A 188 1.57 6.39 -2.62
N PHE A 189 2.66 6.38 -3.38
CA PHE A 189 4.01 6.59 -2.86
C PHE A 189 4.52 8.00 -3.18
N VAL A 190 5.02 8.69 -2.16
CA VAL A 190 5.78 9.94 -2.29
C VAL A 190 7.11 9.77 -1.57
N GLY A 191 8.14 9.35 -2.30
CA GLY A 191 9.45 9.00 -1.76
C GLY A 191 9.94 7.63 -2.23
N TYR A 192 10.79 6.99 -1.43
CA TYR A 192 11.55 5.82 -1.88
C TYR A 192 11.70 4.75 -0.79
N ASP A 193 12.17 3.55 -1.17
CA ASP A 193 12.42 2.42 -0.27
C ASP A 193 11.21 2.02 0.61
N ASN A 194 9.98 2.28 0.15
CA ASN A 194 8.77 1.90 0.86
C ASN A 194 8.31 0.51 0.42
N THR A 195 7.93 -0.34 1.38
CA THR A 195 7.45 -1.70 1.13
C THR A 195 6.02 -1.89 1.64
N VAL A 196 5.12 -2.32 0.76
CA VAL A 196 3.75 -2.71 1.10
C VAL A 196 3.61 -4.22 0.89
N ARG A 197 3.40 -4.97 1.99
CA ARG A 197 3.15 -6.41 1.97
C ARG A 197 1.67 -6.71 2.02
N VAL A 198 1.17 -7.42 1.02
CA VAL A 198 -0.26 -7.68 0.85
C VAL A 198 -0.55 -9.16 0.99
N GLY A 199 -1.52 -9.49 1.84
CA GLY A 199 -1.92 -10.88 2.08
C GLY A 199 -2.58 -11.53 0.85
N PRO A 200 -2.61 -12.87 0.80
CA PRO A 200 -2.89 -13.64 -0.43
C PRO A 200 -4.34 -13.62 -0.92
N TYR A 201 -5.24 -12.96 -0.19
CA TYR A 201 -6.65 -12.83 -0.54
C TYR A 201 -7.05 -11.38 -0.85
N LEU A 202 -6.05 -10.54 -1.10
CA LEU A 202 -6.20 -9.12 -1.42
C LEU A 202 -5.51 -8.87 -2.76
N SER A 203 -6.05 -7.93 -3.53
CA SER A 203 -5.42 -7.34 -4.71
C SER A 203 -4.75 -6.03 -4.30
N ALA A 204 -3.72 -5.63 -5.05
CA ALA A 204 -3.07 -4.34 -4.82
C ALA A 204 -2.61 -3.70 -6.13
N ASP A 205 -2.73 -2.39 -6.20
CA ASP A 205 -2.35 -1.56 -7.34
C ASP A 205 -1.67 -0.28 -6.84
N VAL A 206 -0.62 0.14 -7.54
CA VAL A 206 -0.01 1.47 -7.36
C VAL A 206 -0.81 2.47 -8.18
N ALA A 207 -1.50 3.39 -7.51
CA ALA A 207 -2.24 4.47 -8.17
C ALA A 207 -1.31 5.62 -8.59
N SER A 208 -0.33 5.95 -7.76
CA SER A 208 0.70 6.94 -8.07
C SER A 208 2.02 6.65 -7.37
N GLU A 209 3.11 7.01 -8.04
CA GLU A 209 4.48 6.84 -7.53
C GLU A 209 5.32 8.05 -7.92
N THR A 210 5.62 8.90 -6.93
CA THR A 210 6.59 9.98 -7.07
C THR A 210 7.83 9.63 -6.27
N GLY A 211 8.73 8.90 -6.92
CA GLY A 211 10.00 8.46 -6.36
C GLY A 211 10.49 7.18 -7.03
N PHE A 212 11.20 6.33 -6.29
CA PHE A 212 11.82 5.12 -6.83
C PHE A 212 12.03 4.06 -5.75
N ASP A 213 12.33 2.83 -6.17
CA ASP A 213 12.63 1.70 -5.28
C ASP A 213 11.52 1.39 -4.25
N ASN A 214 10.26 1.72 -4.57
CA ASN A 214 9.09 1.27 -3.81
C ASN A 214 8.63 -0.12 -4.29
N GLU A 215 8.12 -0.93 -3.38
CA GLU A 215 7.74 -2.32 -3.66
C GLU A 215 6.35 -2.66 -3.09
N ILE A 216 5.55 -3.36 -3.90
CA ILE A 216 4.40 -4.13 -3.43
C ILE A 216 4.77 -5.61 -3.48
N ASP A 217 4.88 -6.22 -2.30
CA ASP A 217 5.14 -7.66 -2.12
C ASP A 217 3.82 -8.36 -1.78
N ALA A 218 3.14 -8.85 -2.82
CA ALA A 218 1.89 -9.59 -2.70
C ALA A 218 2.17 -11.08 -2.47
N ALA A 219 1.64 -11.63 -1.38
CA ALA A 219 1.72 -13.05 -1.11
C ALA A 219 0.86 -13.83 -2.13
N PRO A 220 1.36 -14.95 -2.68
CA PRO A 220 0.60 -15.74 -3.66
C PRO A 220 -0.60 -16.43 -2.99
N TYR A 221 -1.70 -16.59 -3.72
CA TYR A 221 -2.84 -17.36 -3.26
C TYR A 221 -2.43 -18.81 -2.89
N PRO A 222 -2.79 -19.32 -1.70
CA PRO A 222 -2.45 -20.68 -1.30
C PRO A 222 -3.27 -21.73 -2.07
N ALA A 223 -2.61 -22.58 -2.86
CA ALA A 223 -3.30 -23.60 -3.68
C ALA A 223 -4.11 -24.61 -2.85
N GLU A 224 -3.72 -24.85 -1.60
CA GLU A 224 -4.48 -25.68 -0.67
C GLU A 224 -5.90 -25.18 -0.41
N ASP A 225 -6.15 -23.86 -0.50
CA ASP A 225 -7.47 -23.29 -0.25
C ASP A 225 -8.44 -23.50 -1.41
N LEU A 226 -7.91 -23.84 -2.59
CA LEU A 226 -8.74 -24.26 -3.72
C LEU A 226 -9.22 -25.72 -3.57
N VAL A 227 -8.54 -26.52 -2.75
CA VAL A 227 -8.79 -27.96 -2.58
C VAL A 227 -9.99 -28.19 -1.65
N GLU A 228 -11.14 -28.58 -2.22
CA GLU A 228 -12.31 -29.01 -1.46
C GLU A 228 -12.15 -30.42 -0.89
N MET A 229 -11.56 -31.31 -1.70
CA MET A 229 -11.39 -32.72 -1.36
C MET A 229 -10.04 -33.21 -1.83
N SER A 230 -9.13 -33.42 -0.88
CA SER A 230 -7.81 -33.97 -1.18
C SER A 230 -7.91 -35.44 -1.57
N ARG A 231 -6.86 -35.95 -2.25
CA ARG A 231 -6.75 -37.38 -2.60
C ARG A 231 -6.90 -38.29 -1.39
N SER A 232 -6.24 -37.94 -0.28
CA SER A 232 -6.23 -38.75 0.93
C SER A 232 -7.62 -38.83 1.57
N GLU A 233 -8.37 -37.73 1.60
CA GLU A 233 -9.74 -37.67 2.08
C GLU A 233 -10.69 -38.46 1.18
N ALA A 234 -10.62 -38.26 -0.13
CA ALA A 234 -11.43 -38.99 -1.10
C ALA A 234 -11.22 -40.52 -0.97
N TYR A 235 -9.98 -40.93 -0.74
CA TYR A 235 -9.59 -42.33 -0.56
C TYR A 235 -10.12 -42.88 0.77
N SER A 236 -9.92 -42.17 1.87
CA SER A 236 -10.45 -42.53 3.19
C SER A 236 -11.98 -42.68 3.15
N ASN A 237 -12.68 -41.75 2.50
CA ASN A 237 -14.14 -41.75 2.37
C ASN A 237 -14.68 -42.89 1.49
N ALA A 238 -13.89 -43.40 0.54
CA ALA A 238 -14.30 -44.51 -0.33
C ALA A 238 -14.51 -45.83 0.43
N GLY A 239 -13.80 -46.03 1.55
CA GLY A 239 -13.95 -47.18 2.43
C GLY A 239 -13.61 -48.52 1.76
N PHE A 240 -14.62 -49.35 1.48
CA PHE A 240 -14.46 -50.70 0.91
C PHE A 240 -15.36 -50.89 -0.33
N GLY A 241 -14.79 -51.53 -1.36
CA GLY A 241 -15.48 -51.94 -2.58
C GLY A 241 -15.19 -51.04 -3.78
N ARG A 242 -15.87 -51.28 -4.90
CA ARG A 242 -15.75 -50.47 -6.12
C ARG A 242 -16.42 -49.11 -5.91
N ARG A 243 -15.64 -48.04 -6.03
CA ARG A 243 -16.09 -46.65 -5.89
C ARG A 243 -15.50 -45.78 -6.97
N LYS A 244 -16.26 -44.77 -7.34
CA LYS A 244 -15.82 -43.63 -8.12
C LYS A 244 -15.58 -42.47 -7.15
N VAL A 245 -14.39 -41.90 -7.19
CA VAL A 245 -13.96 -40.78 -6.35
C VAL A 245 -13.53 -39.61 -7.22
N THR A 246 -13.72 -38.41 -6.70
CA THR A 246 -13.21 -37.16 -7.27
C THR A 246 -12.32 -36.53 -6.21
N PHE A 247 -11.17 -35.99 -6.61
CA PHE A 247 -10.25 -35.31 -5.70
C PHE A 247 -9.47 -34.24 -6.45
N GLN A 248 -8.92 -33.28 -5.71
CA GLN A 248 -8.08 -32.21 -6.23
C GLN A 248 -6.65 -32.33 -5.69
N GLU A 249 -5.67 -31.93 -6.49
CA GLU A 249 -4.26 -31.79 -6.09
C GLU A 249 -3.72 -30.46 -6.61
N PRO A 250 -2.90 -29.73 -5.84
CA PRO A 250 -2.15 -28.59 -6.33
C PRO A 250 -1.21 -28.96 -7.47
N THR A 251 -1.02 -28.02 -8.38
CA THR A 251 -0.03 -28.09 -9.45
C THR A 251 1.00 -26.98 -9.23
N ASP A 252 2.26 -27.36 -9.09
CA ASP A 252 3.36 -26.42 -8.78
C ASP A 252 3.98 -25.77 -10.05
N ASP A 253 3.55 -26.18 -11.25
CA ASP A 253 4.24 -25.89 -12.51
C ASP A 253 3.46 -24.95 -13.47
N GLU A 254 2.31 -24.41 -13.05
CA GLU A 254 1.42 -23.63 -13.93
C GLU A 254 1.24 -22.18 -13.46
N GLU A 255 1.91 -21.23 -14.14
CA GLU A 255 1.72 -19.78 -13.96
C GLU A 255 0.44 -19.24 -14.64
N TRP A 256 -0.27 -20.12 -15.38
CA TRP A 256 -1.46 -19.80 -16.15
C TRP A 256 -2.47 -20.92 -16.01
N CYS A 257 -3.72 -20.60 -15.70
CA CYS A 257 -4.78 -21.59 -15.59
C CYS A 257 -5.23 -22.08 -16.99
N PRO A 258 -5.07 -23.37 -17.33
CA PRO A 258 -5.48 -23.90 -18.64
C PRO A 258 -7.00 -23.82 -18.92
N ASN A 259 -7.81 -23.66 -17.88
CA ASN A 259 -9.26 -23.64 -17.99
C ASN A 259 -9.82 -22.26 -18.32
N CYS A 260 -9.43 -21.21 -17.58
CA CYS A 260 -9.89 -19.84 -17.83
C CYS A 260 -8.91 -18.99 -18.67
N GLY A 261 -7.66 -19.43 -18.82
CA GLY A 261 -6.62 -18.74 -19.59
C GLY A 261 -6.03 -17.50 -18.90
N GLN A 262 -6.34 -17.25 -17.63
CA GLN A 262 -5.76 -16.17 -16.85
C GLN A 262 -4.46 -16.62 -16.18
N ALA A 263 -3.57 -15.66 -15.94
CA ALA A 263 -2.45 -15.88 -15.01
C ALA A 263 -3.04 -16.22 -13.63
N ALA A 264 -2.39 -17.12 -12.91
CA ALA A 264 -2.88 -17.58 -11.62
C ALA A 264 -1.70 -17.87 -10.69
N ASP A 265 -1.85 -17.47 -9.44
CA ASP A 265 -0.94 -17.79 -8.34
C ASP A 265 -1.11 -19.25 -7.90
N ALA A 266 -2.32 -19.80 -8.05
CA ALA A 266 -2.64 -21.15 -7.64
C ALA A 266 -3.46 -21.90 -8.69
N VAL A 267 -2.98 -23.08 -9.09
CA VAL A 267 -3.74 -23.99 -9.95
C VAL A 267 -3.87 -25.35 -9.28
N ILE A 268 -5.07 -25.93 -9.36
CA ILE A 268 -5.37 -27.29 -8.91
C ILE A 268 -5.91 -28.14 -10.06
N GLU A 269 -5.56 -29.41 -10.05
CA GLU A 269 -6.10 -30.42 -10.96
C GLU A 269 -7.21 -31.23 -10.28
N ARG A 270 -8.43 -31.19 -10.84
CA ARG A 270 -9.53 -32.08 -10.45
C ARG A 270 -9.43 -33.40 -11.21
N HIS A 271 -9.16 -34.46 -10.46
CA HIS A 271 -9.10 -35.82 -10.96
C HIS A 271 -10.36 -36.59 -10.63
N GLN A 272 -10.67 -37.57 -11.49
CA GLN A 272 -11.71 -38.54 -11.26
C GLN A 272 -11.12 -39.94 -11.42
N MET A 273 -11.39 -40.83 -10.46
CA MET A 273 -10.88 -42.20 -10.49
C MET A 273 -11.96 -43.18 -10.07
N GLU A 274 -12.09 -44.28 -10.81
CA GLU A 274 -12.86 -45.43 -10.38
C GLU A 274 -11.91 -46.57 -10.01
N ALA A 275 -11.99 -47.05 -8.77
CA ALA A 275 -11.15 -48.13 -8.29
C ALA A 275 -11.91 -49.05 -7.31
N PHE A 276 -11.38 -50.25 -7.12
CA PHE A 276 -11.73 -51.09 -5.99
C PHE A 276 -10.87 -50.68 -4.79
N PHE A 277 -11.52 -50.28 -3.70
CA PHE A 277 -10.87 -49.83 -2.48
C PHE A 277 -10.91 -50.90 -1.39
N LEU A 278 -9.80 -51.03 -0.66
CA LEU A 278 -9.69 -51.81 0.57
C LEU A 278 -9.17 -50.89 1.67
N PHE A 279 -10.00 -50.64 2.69
CA PHE A 279 -9.65 -49.74 3.82
C PHE A 279 -9.19 -48.35 3.36
N GLY A 280 -9.84 -47.82 2.33
CA GLY A 280 -9.52 -46.52 1.72
C GLY A 280 -8.33 -46.55 0.76
N TYR A 281 -7.63 -47.66 0.58
CA TYR A 281 -6.54 -47.78 -0.40
C TYR A 281 -7.05 -48.33 -1.73
N PRO A 282 -6.79 -47.68 -2.88
CA PRO A 282 -7.15 -48.22 -4.17
C PRO A 282 -6.23 -49.41 -4.51
N VAL A 283 -6.80 -50.61 -4.65
CA VAL A 283 -6.04 -51.83 -4.99
C VAL A 283 -6.20 -52.26 -6.44
N TRP A 284 -7.23 -51.75 -7.13
CA TRP A 284 -7.42 -51.99 -8.55
C TRP A 284 -8.12 -50.80 -9.21
N THR A 285 -7.46 -50.09 -10.12
CA THR A 285 -8.05 -48.97 -10.86
C THR A 285 -8.73 -49.47 -12.13
N TYR A 286 -10.01 -49.11 -12.30
CA TYR A 286 -10.79 -49.40 -13.50
C TYR A 286 -10.71 -48.26 -14.51
N ASP A 287 -10.76 -47.02 -14.03
CA ASP A 287 -10.75 -45.81 -14.84
C ASP A 287 -10.08 -44.66 -14.06
N ARG A 288 -9.42 -43.76 -14.78
CA ARG A 288 -8.81 -42.56 -14.23
C ARG A 288 -8.78 -41.47 -15.29
N SER A 289 -9.12 -40.25 -14.91
CA SER A 289 -8.96 -39.06 -15.76
C SER A 289 -7.51 -38.94 -16.25
N THR A 290 -7.33 -38.95 -17.57
CA THR A 290 -6.03 -38.74 -18.22
C THR A 290 -5.77 -37.29 -18.59
N ASN A 291 -6.81 -36.46 -18.57
CA ASN A 291 -6.75 -35.02 -18.73
C ASN A 291 -7.62 -34.41 -17.61
N PRO A 292 -7.04 -34.14 -16.43
CA PRO A 292 -7.78 -33.55 -15.31
C PRO A 292 -8.30 -32.17 -15.70
N ALA A 293 -9.37 -31.73 -15.04
CA ALA A 293 -9.86 -30.37 -15.22
C ALA A 293 -9.05 -29.44 -14.30
N CYS A 294 -8.49 -28.36 -14.84
CA CYS A 294 -7.76 -27.38 -14.04
C CYS A 294 -8.70 -26.30 -13.49
N GLU A 295 -8.45 -25.84 -12.27
CA GLU A 295 -9.14 -24.74 -11.61
C GLU A 295 -8.11 -23.83 -10.95
N CYS A 296 -8.38 -22.53 -10.87
CA CYS A 296 -7.54 -21.56 -10.17
C CYS A 296 -8.38 -20.64 -9.28
N GLU A 297 -7.74 -19.73 -8.55
CA GLU A 297 -8.39 -18.74 -7.69
C GLU A 297 -9.43 -17.86 -8.42
N HIS A 298 -9.34 -17.70 -9.74
CA HIS A 298 -10.31 -16.93 -10.51
C HIS A 298 -11.51 -17.72 -11.02
N CYS A 299 -11.38 -19.03 -11.24
CA CYS A 299 -12.44 -19.86 -11.84
C CYS A 299 -12.94 -20.99 -10.93
N SER A 300 -12.28 -21.22 -9.80
CA SER A 300 -12.70 -22.17 -8.78
C SER A 300 -13.93 -21.64 -8.05
N PRO A 301 -15.01 -22.43 -7.97
CA PRO A 301 -16.17 -22.10 -7.13
C PRO A 301 -15.84 -21.95 -5.64
N ASN A 302 -14.69 -22.49 -5.19
CA ASN A 302 -14.26 -22.43 -3.80
C ASN A 302 -13.59 -21.09 -3.45
N ALA A 303 -12.92 -20.47 -4.43
CA ALA A 303 -12.31 -19.16 -4.27
C ALA A 303 -13.32 -18.02 -4.52
N VAL A 304 -14.19 -18.19 -5.52
CA VAL A 304 -15.24 -17.21 -5.80
C VAL A 304 -16.43 -17.45 -4.87
N HIS A 305 -16.47 -16.76 -3.73
CA HIS A 305 -17.67 -16.67 -2.90
C HIS A 305 -18.73 -15.80 -3.61
N ALA A 306 -19.37 -16.33 -4.64
CA ALA A 306 -20.51 -15.70 -5.29
C ALA A 306 -21.73 -15.72 -4.36
N GLU A 307 -21.72 -14.91 -3.31
CA GLU A 307 -22.94 -14.58 -2.59
C GLU A 307 -23.72 -13.56 -3.42
N LEU A 308 -24.86 -13.99 -3.98
CA LEU A 308 -25.81 -13.06 -4.57
C LEU A 308 -26.16 -11.99 -3.53
N SER A 309 -26.08 -10.72 -3.90
CA SER A 309 -26.57 -9.62 -3.07
C SER A 309 -28.07 -9.79 -2.79
N PRO A 310 -28.62 -9.15 -1.74
CA PRO A 310 -30.06 -9.21 -1.46
C PRO A 310 -30.96 -8.76 -2.61
N GLU A 311 -30.46 -7.91 -3.51
CA GLU A 311 -31.16 -7.47 -4.73
C GLU A 311 -31.09 -8.52 -5.83
N GLU A 312 -29.92 -9.11 -6.08
CA GLU A 312 -29.75 -10.21 -7.03
C GLU A 312 -30.57 -11.44 -6.63
N ARG A 313 -30.58 -11.78 -5.33
CA ARG A 313 -31.45 -12.86 -4.78
C ARG A 313 -32.93 -12.60 -5.06
N ARG A 314 -33.36 -11.34 -5.06
CA ARG A 314 -34.75 -10.95 -5.33
C ARG A 314 -35.08 -11.10 -6.81
N SER A 315 -34.14 -10.73 -7.69
CA SER A 315 -34.31 -10.79 -9.15
C SER A 315 -34.32 -12.21 -9.73
N VAL A 316 -33.71 -13.20 -9.06
CA VAL A 316 -33.67 -14.60 -9.52
C VAL A 316 -35.03 -15.32 -9.37
N LEU A 317 -35.95 -14.76 -8.58
CA LEU A 317 -37.29 -15.33 -8.34
C LEU A 317 -38.41 -14.68 -9.18
N ASP A 318 -38.08 -13.66 -9.98
CA ASP A 318 -38.97 -12.98 -10.94
C ASP A 318 -38.78 -13.50 -12.37
#